data_AF-A0A3C1G587-F1
#
_entry.id   AF-A0A3C1G587-F1
#
_cell.length_a   1.000
_cell.length_b   1.000
_cell.length_c   1.000
_cell.angle_alpha   90.00
_cell.angle_beta   90.00
_cell.angle_gamma   90.00
#
_symmetry.space_group_name_H-M   'P 1'
#
loop_
_entity.id
_entity.type
_entity.pdbx_description
1 polymer ?
#
loop_
_entity_poly.entity_id
_entity_poly.type
_entity_poly.pdbx_seq_one_letter_code
_entity_poly.pdbx_strand_id
1 'polypeptide(L)'
;MSTVYPYNVFGSNTYLPPEIQLPSAIPITNITNANPAVITVNNTNPANIYVPGQFVYLSVPFDYGMYQVNTLTVLITAVSGNQFTVQLNTLGFDPWTSPSGLAQPASLSPAGSQNIYNTTTEPFHSEDNSGN
;
A
#
# COMPACT_ATOMS: atom_id res chain seq x y z
N MET A 1 -7.41 5.35 -62.50
CA MET A 1 -7.10 6.44 -61.55
C MET A 1 -7.31 5.89 -60.15
N SER A 2 -6.24 5.67 -59.38
CA SER A 2 -6.27 5.09 -58.04
C SER A 2 -6.08 6.20 -57.02
N THR A 3 -7.04 6.36 -56.12
CA THR A 3 -6.98 7.29 -54.98
C THR A 3 -6.09 6.70 -53.90
N VAL A 4 -4.95 7.34 -53.65
CA VAL A 4 -4.04 7.03 -52.53
C VAL A 4 -4.62 7.65 -51.26
N TYR A 5 -4.94 6.82 -50.26
CA TYR A 5 -5.22 7.29 -48.91
C TYR A 5 -3.89 7.63 -48.22
N PRO A 6 -3.71 8.82 -47.61
CA PRO A 6 -2.53 9.06 -46.82
C PRO A 6 -2.55 8.18 -45.56
N TYR A 7 -1.48 7.41 -45.38
CA TYR A 7 -1.13 6.73 -44.14
C TYR A 7 -0.84 7.80 -43.07
N ASN A 8 -1.72 7.92 -42.08
CA ASN A 8 -1.46 8.77 -40.92
C ASN A 8 -0.29 8.17 -40.13
N VAL A 9 0.83 8.89 -40.16
CA VAL A 9 2.04 8.52 -39.44
C VAL A 9 1.98 9.12 -38.03
N PHE A 10 2.43 8.30 -37.08
CA PHE A 10 2.76 8.61 -35.68
C PHE A 10 1.57 8.67 -34.71
N GLY A 11 1.33 7.52 -34.07
CA GLY A 11 0.94 7.53 -32.67
C GLY A 11 2.01 8.30 -31.92
N SER A 12 1.67 9.53 -31.54
CA SER A 12 2.52 10.32 -30.67
C SER A 12 2.65 9.54 -29.37
N ASN A 13 3.87 9.24 -28.93
CA ASN A 13 4.11 8.95 -27.51
C ASN A 13 3.83 10.26 -26.79
N THR A 14 2.56 10.51 -26.47
CA THR A 14 2.18 11.56 -25.55
C THR A 14 2.87 11.22 -24.24
N TYR A 15 3.90 11.99 -23.90
CA TYR A 15 4.52 11.94 -22.60
C TYR A 15 3.42 12.28 -21.60
N LEU A 16 2.86 11.26 -20.95
CA LEU A 16 1.95 11.48 -19.84
C LEU A 16 2.80 12.17 -18.76
N PRO A 17 2.36 13.32 -18.23
CA PRO A 17 3.02 13.85 -17.06
C PRO A 17 3.01 12.75 -16.00
N PRO A 18 4.10 12.60 -15.22
CA PRO A 18 4.12 11.62 -14.15
C PRO A 18 2.87 11.83 -13.30
N GLU A 19 2.02 10.81 -13.22
CA GLU A 19 0.88 10.87 -12.33
C GLU A 19 1.45 11.07 -10.92
N ILE A 20 0.90 12.04 -10.19
CA ILE A 20 1.21 12.21 -8.78
C ILE A 20 0.63 10.99 -8.08
N GLN A 21 1.42 9.92 -7.97
CA GLN A 21 1.04 8.76 -7.20
C GLN A 21 1.19 9.11 -5.72
N LEU A 22 0.07 9.54 -5.14
CA LEU A 22 -0.07 9.53 -3.70
C LEU A 22 0.08 8.07 -3.25
N PRO A 23 1.00 7.75 -2.32
CA PRO A 23 1.07 6.41 -1.76
C PRO A 23 -0.31 6.04 -1.23
N SER A 24 -0.90 4.95 -1.73
CA SER A 24 -2.23 4.50 -1.34
C SER A 24 -2.21 4.01 0.11
N ALA A 25 -2.39 4.96 1.03
CA ALA A 25 -2.55 4.68 2.45
C ALA A 25 -3.88 3.94 2.65
N ILE A 26 -3.82 2.71 3.13
CA ILE A 26 -5.01 1.93 3.46
C ILE A 26 -5.31 2.10 4.96
N PRO A 27 -6.56 2.47 5.33
CA PRO A 27 -6.94 2.58 6.72
C PRO A 27 -6.92 1.23 7.43
N ILE A 28 -6.26 1.19 8.60
CA ILE A 28 -6.19 0.05 9.51
C ILE A 28 -7.44 0.04 10.39
N THR A 29 -8.05 -1.13 10.55
CA THR A 29 -9.21 -1.34 11.42
C THR A 29 -8.87 -2.11 12.70
N ASN A 30 -7.81 -2.90 12.69
CA ASN A 30 -7.35 -3.65 13.86
C ASN A 30 -5.88 -4.06 13.74
N ILE A 31 -5.19 -4.16 14.88
CA ILE A 31 -3.89 -4.83 15.00
C ILE A 31 -3.95 -5.77 16.20
N THR A 32 -3.59 -7.04 16.02
CA THR A 32 -3.60 -8.02 17.11
C THR A 32 -2.40 -7.86 18.05
N ASN A 33 -2.58 -8.12 19.35
CA ASN A 33 -1.48 -8.34 20.30
C ASN A 33 -0.98 -9.79 20.16
N ALA A 34 -0.07 -10.03 19.23
CA ALA A 34 0.42 -11.36 18.89
C ALA A 34 1.86 -11.32 18.37
N ASN A 35 2.44 -12.50 18.17
CA ASN A 35 3.73 -12.69 17.52
C ASN A 35 3.65 -13.91 16.59
N PRO A 36 3.61 -13.75 15.26
CA PRO A 36 3.58 -12.48 14.52
C PRO A 36 2.23 -11.74 14.66
N ALA A 37 2.26 -10.41 14.61
CA ALA A 37 1.07 -9.57 14.63
C ALA A 37 0.29 -9.65 13.30
N VAL A 38 -1.03 -9.44 13.39
CA VAL A 38 -1.94 -9.39 12.23
C VAL A 38 -2.59 -8.02 12.17
N ILE A 39 -2.45 -7.35 11.03
CA ILE A 39 -3.06 -6.06 10.71
C ILE A 39 -4.29 -6.31 9.84
N THR A 40 -5.45 -5.82 10.25
CA THR A 40 -6.69 -5.85 9.48
C THR A 40 -6.96 -4.47 8.90
N VAL A 41 -7.39 -4.40 7.65
CA VAL A 41 -7.70 -3.14 6.96
C VAL A 41 -9.15 -3.03 6.48
N ASN A 42 -9.59 -1.80 6.20
CA ASN A 42 -10.90 -1.47 5.62
C ASN A 42 -10.91 -1.53 4.08
N ASN A 43 -10.16 -2.46 3.47
CA ASN A 43 -10.20 -2.71 2.03
C ASN A 43 -10.64 -4.15 1.78
N THR A 44 -11.55 -4.35 0.83
CA THR A 44 -12.15 -5.65 0.52
C THR A 44 -11.17 -6.60 -0.18
N ASN A 45 -10.09 -6.12 -0.82
CA ASN A 45 -9.07 -6.99 -1.41
C ASN A 45 -7.66 -6.36 -1.53
N PRO A 46 -6.96 -6.15 -0.40
CA PRO A 46 -5.62 -5.58 -0.43
C PRO A 46 -4.54 -6.56 -0.93
N ALA A 47 -4.85 -7.85 -1.12
CA ALA A 47 -3.94 -8.84 -1.72
C ALA A 47 -3.56 -8.52 -3.18
N ASN A 48 -4.34 -7.66 -3.85
CA ASN A 48 -4.01 -7.15 -5.18
C ASN A 48 -3.01 -5.97 -5.15
N ILE A 49 -2.74 -5.40 -3.98
CA ILE A 49 -1.94 -4.17 -3.81
C ILE A 49 -0.64 -4.48 -3.07
N TYR A 50 -0.70 -5.35 -2.07
CA TYR A 50 0.44 -5.71 -1.23
C TYR A 50 0.75 -7.19 -1.34
N VAL A 51 2.05 -7.52 -1.36
CA VAL A 51 2.54 -8.90 -1.49
C VAL A 51 3.41 -9.30 -0.29
N PRO A 52 3.47 -10.59 0.08
CA PRO A 52 4.45 -11.08 1.04
C PRO A 52 5.88 -10.72 0.61
N GLY A 53 6.72 -10.30 1.55
CA GLY A 53 8.08 -9.81 1.31
C GLY A 53 8.17 -8.28 1.16
N GLN A 54 7.04 -7.58 1.08
CA GLN A 54 7.01 -6.12 1.01
C GLN A 54 7.12 -5.48 2.40
N PHE A 55 7.85 -4.37 2.48
CA PHE A 55 7.86 -3.51 3.66
C PHE A 55 6.72 -2.49 3.59
N VAL A 56 6.05 -2.27 4.72
CA VAL A 56 5.00 -1.27 4.88
C VAL A 56 5.28 -0.38 6.06
N TYR A 57 4.97 0.90 5.89
CA TYR A 57 5.03 1.92 6.93
C TYR A 57 3.69 2.01 7.64
N LEU A 58 3.71 2.02 8.98
CA LEU A 58 2.53 2.13 9.81
C LEU A 58 2.43 3.54 10.40
N SER A 59 1.26 4.15 10.23
CA SER A 59 0.90 5.41 10.87
C SER A 59 -0.27 5.15 11.81
N VAL A 60 -0.02 5.11 13.11
CA VAL A 60 -1.02 4.82 14.14
C VAL A 60 -1.05 5.97 15.15
N PRO A 61 -2.08 6.82 15.13
CA PRO A 61 -2.26 7.88 16.10
C PRO A 61 -2.40 7.35 17.53
N PHE A 62 -2.08 8.20 18.51
CA PHE A 62 -2.09 7.84 19.93
C PHE A 62 -3.45 7.29 20.42
N ASP A 63 -4.55 7.78 19.84
CA ASP A 63 -5.92 7.43 20.22
C ASP A 63 -6.31 5.96 19.94
N TYR A 64 -5.46 5.22 19.22
CA TYR A 64 -5.68 3.81 18.90
C TYR A 64 -5.10 2.83 19.94
N GLY A 65 -4.55 3.32 21.04
CA GLY A 65 -3.95 2.53 22.12
C GLY A 65 -2.58 1.97 21.74
N MET A 66 -2.49 1.27 20.61
CA MET A 66 -1.26 0.65 20.09
C MET A 66 -0.31 1.67 19.40
N TYR A 67 -0.10 2.82 20.02
CA TYR A 67 0.73 3.91 19.46
C TYR A 67 2.21 3.50 19.29
N GLN A 68 2.66 2.46 20.00
CA GLN A 68 4.03 1.92 19.91
C GLN A 68 4.37 1.44 18.49
N VAL A 69 3.35 1.13 17.67
CA VAL A 69 3.56 0.76 16.25
C VAL A 69 3.65 1.94 15.31
N ASN A 70 3.38 3.15 15.79
CA ASN A 70 3.46 4.35 14.99
C ASN A 70 4.89 4.53 14.45
N THR A 71 4.99 4.96 13.20
CA THR A 71 6.23 5.20 12.45
C THR A 71 7.13 3.97 12.26
N LEU A 72 6.64 2.77 12.57
CA LEU A 72 7.37 1.53 12.31
C LEU A 72 7.23 1.12 10.84
N THR A 73 8.34 0.62 10.29
CA THR A 73 8.35 -0.11 9.02
C THR A 73 8.40 -1.61 9.32
N VAL A 74 7.44 -2.37 8.80
CA VAL A 74 7.28 -3.79 9.08
C VAL A 74 7.24 -4.61 7.79
N LEU A 75 7.75 -5.84 7.84
CA LEU A 75 7.72 -6.78 6.72
C LEU A 75 6.40 -7.56 6.73
N ILE A 76 5.69 -7.60 5.61
CA ILE A 76 4.55 -8.50 5.40
C ILE A 76 5.07 -9.92 5.14
N THR A 77 4.64 -10.88 5.93
CA THR A 77 5.00 -12.30 5.77
C THR A 77 3.89 -13.13 5.14
N ALA A 78 2.63 -12.70 5.25
CA ALA A 78 1.49 -13.32 4.57
C ALA A 78 0.37 -12.30 4.34
N VAL A 79 -0.41 -12.54 3.28
CA VAL A 79 -1.63 -11.77 2.97
C VAL A 79 -2.80 -12.74 2.81
N SER A 80 -3.90 -12.48 3.49
CA SER A 80 -5.11 -13.31 3.43
C SER A 80 -6.35 -12.43 3.49
N GLY A 81 -6.98 -12.19 2.33
CA GLY A 81 -8.12 -11.27 2.24
C GLY A 81 -7.70 -9.86 2.68
N ASN A 82 -8.35 -9.32 3.71
CA ASN A 82 -8.07 -8.00 4.29
C ASN A 82 -7.09 -8.01 5.48
N GLN A 83 -6.37 -9.13 5.68
CA GLN A 83 -5.45 -9.31 6.79
C GLN A 83 -4.01 -9.49 6.31
N PHE A 84 -3.10 -8.85 7.02
CA PHE A 84 -1.66 -8.91 6.80
C PHE A 84 -0.99 -9.48 8.03
N THR A 85 -0.28 -10.60 7.89
CA THR A 85 0.64 -11.05 8.91
C THR A 85 1.95 -10.29 8.73
N VAL A 86 2.45 -9.68 9.78
CA VAL A 86 3.69 -8.89 9.74
C VAL A 86 4.73 -9.42 10.72
N GLN A 87 6.01 -9.27 10.38
CA GLN A 87 7.12 -9.64 11.26
C GLN A 87 7.30 -8.59 12.37
N LEU A 88 6.31 -8.52 13.26
CA LEU A 88 6.26 -7.62 14.40
C LEU A 88 5.71 -8.39 15.61
N ASN A 89 6.33 -8.19 16.78
CA ASN A 89 5.84 -8.71 18.06
C ASN A 89 5.15 -7.57 18.82
N THR A 90 3.84 -7.72 19.05
CA THR A 90 3.00 -6.72 19.73
C THR A 90 2.48 -7.23 21.10
N LEU A 91 3.04 -8.32 21.64
CA LEU A 91 2.60 -8.90 22.93
C LEU A 91 2.80 -7.96 24.13
N GLY A 92 3.79 -7.07 24.06
CA GLY A 92 4.06 -6.06 25.09
C GLY A 92 3.48 -4.68 24.78
N PHE A 93 2.70 -4.54 23.71
CA PHE A 93 2.10 -3.26 23.33
C PHE A 93 0.71 -3.13 23.95
N ASP A 94 0.26 -1.89 24.06
CA ASP A 94 -1.11 -1.63 24.45
C ASP A 94 -2.08 -2.23 23.42
N PRO A 95 -3.28 -2.66 23.85
CA PRO A 95 -4.26 -3.24 22.94
C PRO A 95 -4.80 -2.22 21.95
N TRP A 96 -5.13 -2.70 20.76
CA TRP A 96 -5.78 -1.86 19.75
C TRP A 96 -7.17 -1.41 20.22
N THR A 97 -7.42 -0.11 20.10
CA THR A 97 -8.73 0.50 20.35
C THR A 97 -9.16 1.31 19.14
N SER A 98 -10.44 1.25 18.79
CA SER A 98 -11.01 2.14 17.78
C SER A 98 -11.56 3.39 18.47
N PRO A 99 -10.98 4.58 18.26
CA PRO A 99 -11.46 5.80 18.88
C PRO A 99 -12.88 6.14 18.41
N SER A 100 -13.72 6.63 19.32
CA SER A 100 -15.06 7.13 19.01
C SER A 100 -15.00 8.62 18.68
N GLY A 101 -15.02 8.98 17.39
CA GLY A 101 -15.09 10.38 16.95
C GLY A 101 -14.27 10.68 15.71
N LEU A 102 -14.04 11.98 15.45
CA LEU A 102 -13.16 12.46 14.39
C LEU A 102 -11.70 12.30 14.81
N ALA A 103 -11.18 11.09 14.76
CA ALA A 103 -9.75 10.81 14.89
C ALA A 103 -9.09 10.77 13.50
N GLN A 104 -7.81 11.15 13.44
CA GLN A 104 -7.00 10.84 12.26
C GLN A 104 -7.01 9.31 12.05
N PRO A 105 -7.27 8.79 10.85
CA PRO A 105 -7.30 7.35 10.66
C PRO A 105 -5.90 6.75 10.81
N ALA A 106 -5.81 5.65 11.56
CA ALA A 106 -4.65 4.77 11.47
C ALA A 106 -4.57 4.18 10.06
N SER A 107 -3.36 4.11 9.49
CA SER A 107 -3.16 3.67 8.11
C SER A 107 -1.86 2.92 7.93
N LEU A 108 -1.81 2.11 6.88
CA LEU A 108 -0.59 1.50 6.37
C LEU A 108 -0.34 2.02 4.95
N SER A 109 0.91 2.26 4.62
CA SER A 109 1.36 2.61 3.27
C SER A 109 2.57 1.76 2.90
N PRO A 110 2.91 1.61 1.62
CA PRO A 110 4.15 0.95 1.24
C PRO A 110 5.36 1.72 1.79
N ALA A 111 6.36 1.00 2.27
CA ALA A 111 7.66 1.56 2.60
C ALA A 111 8.59 1.32 1.41
N GLY A 112 8.55 2.24 0.45
CA GLY A 112 9.25 2.15 -0.83
C GLY A 112 8.31 2.35 -2.02
N SER A 113 8.82 2.14 -3.23
CA SER A 113 8.03 2.24 -4.46
C SER A 113 7.07 1.06 -4.62
N GLN A 114 5.86 1.33 -5.11
CA GLN A 114 4.93 0.27 -5.51
C GLN A 114 5.27 -0.17 -6.92
N ASN A 115 5.44 -1.47 -7.15
CA ASN A 115 5.36 -1.98 -8.51
C ASN A 115 3.88 -2.20 -8.85
N ILE A 116 3.32 -1.30 -9.64
CA ILE A 116 1.99 -1.52 -10.24
C ILE A 116 2.12 -2.66 -11.25
N TYR A 117 1.61 -3.84 -10.90
CA TYR A 117 1.44 -4.94 -11.85
C TYR A 117 0.18 -4.69 -12.69
N ASN A 118 0.33 -4.08 -13.87
CA ASN A 118 -0.70 -4.07 -14.89
C ASN A 118 -0.52 -5.30 -15.81
N THR A 119 -1.39 -6.31 -15.68
CA THR A 119 -1.32 -7.56 -16.46
C THR A 119 -1.82 -7.44 -17.90
N THR A 120 -2.29 -6.26 -18.33
CA THR A 120 -2.97 -6.12 -19.62
C THR A 120 -2.42 -5.04 -20.55
N THR A 121 -1.41 -4.21 -20.17
CA THR A 121 -0.95 -3.17 -21.11
C THR A 121 0.53 -2.75 -21.15
N GLU A 122 1.41 -3.04 -20.19
CA GLU A 122 2.82 -2.57 -20.30
C GLU A 122 3.84 -3.56 -19.66
N PRO A 123 5.08 -3.68 -20.18
CA PRO A 123 6.16 -4.44 -19.57
C PRO A 123 6.63 -3.83 -18.24
N PHE A 124 7.28 -4.62 -17.40
CA PHE A 124 7.69 -4.26 -16.03
C PHE A 124 8.44 -2.92 -15.95
N HIS A 125 7.94 -2.00 -15.11
CA HIS A 125 8.69 -0.83 -14.65
C HIS A 125 8.83 -0.93 -13.13
N SER A 126 10.07 -1.00 -12.64
CA SER A 126 10.36 -0.74 -11.23
C SER A 126 10.24 0.77 -11.02
N GLU A 127 9.24 1.24 -10.30
CA GLU A 127 9.25 2.63 -9.86
C GLU A 127 10.43 2.82 -8.89
N ASP A 128 11.21 3.88 -9.06
CA ASP A 128 12.37 4.13 -8.22
C ASP A 128 11.93 4.59 -6.82
N ASN A 129 12.50 3.94 -5.79
CA ASN A 129 12.40 4.38 -4.40
C ASN A 129 13.24 5.64 -4.21
N SER A 130 12.68 6.82 -4.47
CA SER A 130 13.39 8.08 -4.21
C SER A 130 13.26 8.48 -2.74
N GLY A 131 14.28 8.09 -1.96
CA GLY A 131 14.52 8.64 -0.63
C GLY A 131 14.95 10.11 -0.68
N ASN A 132 14.47 10.84 0.33
CA ASN A 132 14.85 12.17 0.82
C ASN A 132 14.17 13.39 0.17
#